data_AF-A0A842ZPB1-F1
#
_entry.id   AF-A0A842ZPB1-F1
#
_cell.length_a   1.000
_cell.length_b   1.000
_cell.length_c   1.000
_cell.angle_alpha   90.00
_cell.angle_beta   90.00
_cell.angle_gamma   90.00
#
_symmetry.space_group_name_H-M   'P 1'
#
loop_
_entity.id
_entity.type
_entity.pdbx_description
1 polymer ?
#
loop_
_entity_poly.entity_id
_entity_poly.type
_entity_poly.pdbx_seq_one_letter_code
_entity_poly.pdbx_strand_id
1 'polypeptide(L)'
;MIGLYKLKTLIKSLSDFGQAFLITSKDKYESKLVDLVKNIRGICYVTLEEPYEKMVDVFDLYGIDSSSFQFLDASGGECNAKNCVTVKNNPSDIKSSLDRILKEKDIKCVIVDNVSAVKNIEKFEMPLFIQDTASLIKSNGAQGFFIGKIESLDKQTINDISMLMDRVLGDEKW
;
A
#
# COMPACT_ATOMS: atom_id res chain seq x y z
N MET A 1 2.33 23.72 8.51
CA MET A 1 1.28 23.13 9.37
C MET A 1 -0.08 22.94 8.66
N ILE A 2 -0.16 23.04 7.32
CA ILE A 2 -1.43 22.96 6.56
C ILE A 2 -1.67 21.57 5.93
N GLY A 3 -0.62 20.73 5.79
CA GLY A 3 -0.71 19.42 5.12
C GLY A 3 -1.41 18.32 5.93
N LEU A 4 -1.23 18.30 7.25
CA LEU A 4 -1.81 17.28 8.14
C LEU A 4 -3.33 17.40 8.30
N TYR A 5 -3.86 18.62 8.30
CA TYR A 5 -5.30 18.86 8.42
C TYR A 5 -6.02 18.44 7.13
N LYS A 6 -5.45 18.73 5.95
CA LYS A 6 -5.99 18.23 4.67
C LYS A 6 -6.01 16.71 4.62
N LEU A 7 -4.96 16.03 5.11
CA LEU A 7 -4.90 14.57 5.14
C LEU A 7 -5.97 13.95 6.06
N LYS A 8 -6.15 14.48 7.27
CA LYS A 8 -7.19 14.02 8.20
C LYS A 8 -8.60 14.20 7.65
N THR A 9 -8.89 15.32 7.01
CA THR A 9 -10.20 15.55 6.37
C THR A 9 -10.36 14.67 5.13
N LEU A 10 -9.27 14.39 4.39
CA LEU A 10 -9.29 13.47 3.26
C LEU A 10 -9.62 12.05 3.69
N ILE A 11 -8.95 11.52 4.73
CA ILE A 11 -9.18 10.18 5.28
C ILE A 11 -10.62 10.04 5.80
N LYS A 12 -11.19 11.11 6.37
CA LYS A 12 -12.60 11.12 6.80
C LYS A 12 -13.59 11.20 5.62
N SER A 13 -13.18 11.73 4.46
CA SER A 13 -13.95 11.76 3.20
C SER A 13 -13.70 10.54 2.29
N LEU A 14 -12.81 9.64 2.70
CA LEU A 14 -12.46 8.38 2.02
C LEU A 14 -13.35 7.22 2.50
N SER A 15 -14.34 7.49 3.35
CA SER A 15 -15.36 6.54 3.80
C SER A 15 -16.29 6.04 2.68
N ASP A 16 -16.18 6.61 1.48
CA ASP A 16 -16.81 6.10 0.27
C ASP A 16 -15.73 5.37 -0.55
N PHE A 17 -15.82 4.03 -0.56
CA PHE A 17 -14.98 3.05 -1.25
C PHE A 17 -14.19 3.59 -2.46
N GLY A 18 -12.90 3.89 -2.27
CA GLY A 18 -12.03 4.38 -3.33
C GLY A 18 -10.61 3.82 -3.25
N GLN A 19 -9.92 3.82 -4.39
CA GLN A 19 -8.54 3.38 -4.57
C GLN A 19 -7.65 4.62 -4.71
N ALA A 20 -6.57 4.71 -3.93
CA ALA A 20 -5.71 5.89 -3.89
C ALA A 20 -4.26 5.55 -4.21
N PHE A 21 -3.60 6.42 -4.97
CA PHE A 21 -2.16 6.37 -5.18
C PHE A 21 -1.46 7.44 -4.35
N LEU A 22 -0.59 7.02 -3.45
CA LEU A 22 0.25 7.88 -2.61
C LEU A 22 1.66 7.98 -3.22
N ILE A 23 1.99 9.16 -3.75
CA ILE A 23 3.31 9.51 -4.26
C ILE A 23 4.06 10.23 -3.14
N THR A 24 5.23 9.73 -2.77
CA THR A 24 6.05 10.32 -1.71
C THR A 24 7.53 10.28 -2.02
N SER A 25 8.30 11.21 -1.48
CA SER A 25 9.76 11.14 -1.49
C SER A 25 10.28 10.26 -0.36
N LYS A 26 11.49 9.74 -0.52
CA LYS A 26 12.15 8.93 0.51
C LYS A 26 12.15 9.60 1.89
N ASP A 27 12.42 10.90 1.95
CA ASP A 27 12.53 11.65 3.21
C ASP A 27 11.19 11.83 3.96
N LYS A 28 10.06 11.70 3.26
CA LYS A 28 8.72 11.88 3.83
C LYS A 28 7.97 10.56 4.01
N TYR A 29 8.51 9.48 3.45
CA TYR A 29 7.84 8.19 3.32
C TYR A 29 7.30 7.67 4.65
N GLU A 30 8.12 7.54 5.69
CA GLU A 30 7.69 6.98 6.99
C GLU A 30 6.60 7.83 7.63
N SER A 31 6.75 9.16 7.62
CA SER A 31 5.73 10.06 8.17
C SER A 31 4.38 9.94 7.48
N LYS A 32 4.38 9.78 6.14
CA LYS A 32 3.17 9.61 5.34
C LYS A 32 2.52 8.25 5.54
N LEU A 33 3.34 7.21 5.65
CA LEU A 33 2.90 5.86 5.95
C LEU A 33 2.21 5.80 7.33
N VAL A 34 2.82 6.40 8.35
CA VAL A 34 2.28 6.47 9.72
C VAL A 34 0.96 7.23 9.74
N ASP A 35 0.89 8.39 9.08
CA ASP A 35 -0.34 9.17 8.98
C ASP A 35 -1.48 8.39 8.29
N LEU A 36 -1.14 7.54 7.32
CA LEU A 36 -2.09 6.69 6.62
C LEU A 36 -2.67 5.61 7.55
N VAL A 37 -1.84 4.88 8.27
CA VAL A 37 -2.29 3.71 9.06
C VAL A 37 -2.93 4.07 10.39
N LYS A 38 -2.59 5.21 11.00
CA LYS A 38 -2.89 5.53 12.42
C LYS A 38 -4.36 5.46 12.83
N ASN A 39 -5.30 5.61 11.89
CA ASN A 39 -6.74 5.63 12.20
C ASN A 39 -7.53 4.55 11.45
N ILE A 40 -6.85 3.60 10.80
CA ILE A 40 -7.48 2.57 10.00
C ILE A 40 -7.46 1.25 10.79
N ARG A 41 -8.58 0.52 10.76
CA ARG A 41 -8.69 -0.84 11.33
C ARG A 41 -8.83 -1.85 10.19
N GLY A 42 -8.46 -3.11 10.47
CA GLY A 42 -8.56 -4.19 9.48
C GLY A 42 -7.62 -3.96 8.30
N ILE A 43 -6.34 -3.70 8.58
CA ILE A 43 -5.33 -3.44 7.56
C ILE A 43 -4.72 -4.76 7.07
N CYS A 44 -4.66 -4.93 5.75
CA CYS A 44 -3.72 -5.82 5.10
C CYS A 44 -2.55 -4.99 4.57
N TYR A 45 -1.35 -5.22 5.07
CA TYR A 45 -0.13 -4.54 4.67
C TYR A 45 0.71 -5.43 3.75
N VAL A 46 0.83 -5.06 2.49
CA VAL A 46 1.64 -5.74 1.49
C VAL A 46 2.96 -5.00 1.37
N THR A 47 4.05 -5.60 1.84
CA THR A 47 5.39 -5.02 1.71
C THR A 47 6.15 -5.67 0.55
N LEU A 48 6.72 -4.84 -0.33
CA LEU A 48 7.37 -5.28 -1.57
C LEU A 48 8.89 -5.09 -1.55
N GLU A 49 9.40 -4.19 -0.70
CA GLU A 49 10.81 -3.83 -0.62
C GLU A 49 11.41 -4.16 0.75
N GLU A 50 10.73 -3.75 1.83
CA GLU A 50 11.26 -3.83 3.18
C GLU A 50 10.70 -5.06 3.91
N PRO A 51 11.52 -5.86 4.59
CA PRO A 51 11.03 -7.03 5.33
C PRO A 51 10.00 -6.68 6.39
N TYR A 52 9.09 -7.62 6.65
CA TYR A 52 8.06 -7.53 7.69
C TYR A 52 8.60 -6.95 9.02
N GLU A 53 9.72 -7.47 9.50
CA GLU A 53 10.30 -7.06 10.80
C GLU A 53 10.64 -5.58 10.82
N LYS A 54 11.22 -5.06 9.74
CA LYS A 54 11.55 -3.63 9.64
C LYS A 54 10.30 -2.76 9.63
N MET A 55 9.23 -3.22 8.97
CA MET A 55 7.97 -2.47 8.95
C MET A 55 7.30 -2.45 10.33
N VAL A 56 7.39 -3.56 11.08
CA VAL A 56 6.96 -3.61 12.49
C VAL A 56 7.76 -2.63 13.33
N ASP A 57 9.10 -2.61 13.22
CA ASP A 57 9.95 -1.66 13.94
C ASP A 57 9.57 -0.20 13.66
N VAL A 58 9.27 0.12 12.39
CA VAL A 58 8.80 1.45 12.01
C VAL A 58 7.45 1.75 12.67
N PHE A 59 6.47 0.85 12.62
CA PHE A 59 5.17 1.09 13.26
C PHE A 59 5.30 1.25 14.78
N ASP A 60 6.11 0.44 15.43
CA ASP A 60 6.37 0.50 16.87
C ASP A 60 7.05 1.82 17.27
N LEU A 61 8.02 2.30 16.48
CA LEU A 61 8.69 3.59 16.70
C LEU A 61 7.70 4.76 16.73
N TYR A 62 6.62 4.67 15.95
CA TYR A 62 5.56 5.67 15.89
C TYR A 62 4.34 5.37 16.77
N GLY A 63 4.44 4.35 17.63
CA GLY A 63 3.38 3.96 18.57
C GLY A 63 2.12 3.40 17.90
N ILE A 64 2.27 2.74 16.75
CA ILE A 64 1.20 2.06 16.03
C ILE A 64 1.23 0.58 16.38
N ASP A 65 0.14 0.08 16.96
CA ASP A 65 -0.01 -1.36 17.23
C ASP A 65 -0.30 -2.14 15.93
N SER A 66 0.75 -2.64 15.29
CA SER A 66 0.66 -3.47 14.09
C SER A 66 0.31 -4.93 14.36
N SER A 67 0.10 -5.35 15.61
CA SER A 67 -0.30 -6.74 15.92
C SER A 67 -1.68 -7.10 15.33
N SER A 68 -2.52 -6.09 15.11
CA SER A 68 -3.83 -6.22 14.50
C SER A 68 -3.82 -6.25 12.96
N PHE A 69 -2.67 -6.00 12.34
CA PHE A 69 -2.54 -5.98 10.88
C PHE A 69 -2.35 -7.41 10.37
N GLN A 70 -2.85 -7.68 9.17
CA GLN A 70 -2.43 -8.83 8.40
C GLN A 70 -1.31 -8.39 7.45
N PHE A 71 -0.18 -9.08 7.46
CA PHE A 71 0.93 -8.81 6.57
C PHE A 71 1.01 -9.82 5.44
N LEU A 72 1.41 -9.30 4.27
CA LEU A 72 1.81 -10.06 3.11
C LEU A 72 3.23 -9.60 2.74
N ASP A 73 4.23 -10.39 3.10
CA ASP A 73 5.64 -10.05 2.89
C ASP A 73 6.12 -10.61 1.55
N ALA A 74 6.34 -9.72 0.58
CA ALA A 74 6.93 -10.01 -0.71
C ALA A 74 8.30 -9.32 -0.88
N SER A 75 8.94 -8.85 0.18
CA SER A 75 10.29 -8.26 0.13
C SER A 75 11.37 -9.29 -0.22
N GLY A 76 11.11 -10.57 0.12
CA GLY A 76 12.05 -11.68 0.04
C GLY A 76 12.53 -12.18 1.40
N GLY A 77 12.08 -11.56 2.50
CA GLY A 77 12.27 -12.08 3.86
C GLY A 77 11.29 -13.21 4.21
N GLU A 78 11.73 -14.17 5.00
CA GLU A 78 10.83 -15.12 5.66
C GLU A 78 10.27 -14.50 6.94
N CYS A 79 8.96 -14.56 7.13
CA CYS A 79 8.31 -14.10 8.36
C CYS A 79 7.68 -15.29 9.10
N ASN A 80 8.03 -15.44 10.38
CA ASN A 80 7.51 -16.50 11.25
C ASN A 80 6.35 -16.04 12.16
N ALA A 81 5.80 -14.84 11.90
CA ALA A 81 4.73 -14.27 12.69
C ALA A 81 3.36 -14.80 12.26
N LYS A 82 2.45 -15.03 13.23
CA LYS A 82 1.09 -15.54 12.96
C LYS A 82 0.26 -14.64 12.05
N ASN A 83 0.54 -13.34 12.06
CA ASN A 83 -0.16 -12.34 11.27
C ASN A 83 0.59 -11.99 9.98
N CYS A 84 1.60 -12.77 9.56
CA CYS A 84 2.35 -12.54 8.35
C CYS A 84 2.35 -13.78 7.44
N VAL A 85 2.29 -13.55 6.13
CA VAL A 85 2.44 -14.58 5.10
C VAL A 85 3.54 -14.14 4.15
N THR A 86 4.61 -14.94 4.05
CA THR A 86 5.64 -14.75 3.02
C THR A 86 5.12 -15.22 1.67
N VAL A 87 5.32 -14.39 0.64
CA VAL A 87 4.98 -14.69 -0.75
C VAL A 87 6.13 -14.32 -1.68
N LYS A 88 6.11 -14.87 -2.88
CA LYS A 88 7.06 -14.45 -3.91
C LYS A 88 6.69 -13.06 -4.42
N ASN A 89 7.71 -12.25 -4.66
CA ASN A 89 7.55 -10.94 -5.28
C ASN A 89 7.28 -11.10 -6.78
N ASN A 90 6.03 -11.34 -7.14
CA ASN A 90 5.55 -11.21 -8.51
C ASN A 90 4.05 -10.95 -8.50
N PRO A 91 3.50 -10.36 -9.58
CA PRO A 91 2.10 -9.99 -9.66
C PRO A 91 1.11 -11.12 -9.35
N SER A 92 1.37 -12.35 -9.79
CA SER A 92 0.43 -13.47 -9.65
C SER A 92 0.35 -13.97 -8.20
N ASP A 93 1.50 -14.18 -7.57
CA ASP A 93 1.59 -14.66 -6.18
C ASP A 93 1.05 -13.61 -5.20
N ILE A 94 1.31 -12.32 -5.46
CA ILE A 94 0.75 -11.21 -4.66
C ILE A 94 -0.78 -11.20 -4.80
N LYS A 95 -1.31 -11.20 -6.02
CA LYS A 95 -2.77 -11.13 -6.26
C LYS A 95 -3.51 -12.33 -5.67
N SER A 96 -3.02 -13.55 -5.91
CA SER A 96 -3.67 -14.77 -5.40
C SER A 96 -3.67 -14.84 -3.87
N SER A 97 -2.58 -14.45 -3.24
CA SER A 97 -2.47 -14.44 -1.78
C SER A 97 -3.30 -13.32 -1.14
N LEU A 98 -3.36 -12.15 -1.79
CA LEU A 98 -4.22 -11.05 -1.37
C LEU A 98 -5.70 -11.42 -1.49
N ASP A 99 -6.12 -12.03 -2.60
CA ASP A 99 -7.50 -12.51 -2.80
C ASP A 99 -7.92 -13.50 -1.70
N ARG A 100 -7.04 -14.44 -1.34
CA ARG A 100 -7.29 -15.35 -0.22
C ARG A 100 -7.47 -14.59 1.10
N ILE A 101 -6.57 -13.67 1.42
CA ILE A 101 -6.64 -12.88 2.66
C ILE A 101 -7.93 -12.06 2.73
N LEU A 102 -8.32 -11.42 1.62
CA LEU A 102 -9.53 -10.60 1.53
C LEU A 102 -10.81 -11.43 1.73
N LYS A 103 -10.81 -12.70 1.32
CA LYS A 103 -11.95 -13.62 1.51
C LYS A 103 -12.01 -14.25 2.90
N GLU A 104 -10.86 -14.47 3.52
CA GLU A 104 -10.77 -15.17 4.81
C GLU A 104 -10.82 -14.23 6.01
N LYS A 105 -10.46 -12.95 5.84
CA LYS A 105 -10.31 -12.00 6.93
C LYS A 105 -11.14 -10.73 6.69
N ASP A 106 -11.58 -10.10 7.77
CA ASP A 106 -12.29 -8.82 7.72
C ASP A 106 -11.32 -7.65 7.47
N ILE A 107 -10.83 -7.56 6.24
CA ILE A 107 -9.95 -6.49 5.79
C ILE A 107 -10.79 -5.33 5.26
N LYS A 108 -10.55 -4.13 5.80
CA LYS A 108 -11.18 -2.89 5.34
C LYS A 108 -10.25 -2.04 4.48
N CYS A 109 -8.94 -2.25 4.62
CA CYS A 109 -7.93 -1.47 3.94
C CYS A 109 -6.75 -2.35 3.53
N VAL A 110 -6.30 -2.19 2.30
CA VAL A 110 -5.07 -2.81 1.77
C VAL A 110 -4.08 -1.71 1.47
N ILE A 111 -2.86 -1.85 1.96
CA ILE A 111 -1.75 -0.95 1.65
C ILE A 111 -0.74 -1.76 0.85
N VAL A 112 -0.51 -1.37 -0.40
CA VAL A 112 0.51 -1.93 -1.27
C VAL A 112 1.71 -1.00 -1.24
N ASP A 113 2.70 -1.40 -0.44
CA ASP A 113 3.83 -0.57 -0.10
C ASP A 113 4.98 -0.70 -1.09
N ASN A 114 5.38 0.46 -1.63
CA ASN A 114 6.33 0.64 -2.71
C ASN A 114 6.07 -0.23 -3.96
N VAL A 115 5.04 0.12 -4.74
CA VAL A 115 4.69 -0.57 -6.01
C VAL A 115 5.86 -0.67 -6.99
N SER A 116 6.83 0.24 -6.96
CA SER A 116 8.00 0.17 -7.84
C SER A 116 8.92 -1.02 -7.56
N ALA A 117 8.78 -1.66 -6.39
CA ALA A 117 9.58 -2.81 -5.98
C ALA A 117 9.00 -4.16 -6.41
N VAL A 118 7.87 -4.18 -7.14
CA VAL A 118 7.37 -5.43 -7.73
C VAL A 118 8.39 -5.99 -8.71
N LYS A 119 8.75 -7.26 -8.56
CA LYS A 119 9.69 -7.95 -9.46
C LYS A 119 8.94 -8.68 -10.58
N ASN A 120 9.67 -9.01 -11.65
CA ASN A 120 9.17 -9.74 -12.82
C ASN A 120 8.02 -9.01 -13.54
N ILE A 121 8.10 -7.68 -13.57
CA ILE A 121 7.18 -6.82 -14.29
C ILE A 121 7.99 -5.71 -14.94
N GLU A 122 7.69 -5.41 -16.20
CA GLU A 122 8.27 -4.26 -16.87
C GLU A 122 7.59 -2.96 -16.39
N LYS A 123 8.29 -1.83 -16.44
CA LYS A 123 7.74 -0.56 -15.93
C LYS A 123 6.40 -0.18 -16.58
N PHE A 124 6.25 -0.46 -17.88
CA PHE A 124 5.02 -0.18 -18.62
C PHE A 124 3.84 -1.09 -18.22
N GLU A 125 4.10 -2.22 -17.56
CA GLU A 125 3.06 -3.15 -17.08
C GLU A 125 2.60 -2.78 -15.65
N MET A 126 3.33 -1.93 -14.94
CA MET A 126 3.02 -1.48 -13.59
C MET A 126 1.59 -0.91 -13.44
N PRO A 127 1.09 -0.05 -14.35
CA PRO A 127 -0.29 0.46 -14.26
C PRO A 127 -1.32 -0.67 -14.34
N LEU A 128 -1.10 -1.70 -15.17
CA LEU A 128 -2.00 -2.85 -15.30
C LEU A 128 -2.02 -3.69 -14.02
N PHE A 129 -0.85 -3.95 -13.43
CA PHE A 129 -0.78 -4.63 -12.14
C PHE A 129 -1.55 -3.88 -11.04
N ILE A 130 -1.38 -2.57 -10.98
CA ILE A 130 -2.08 -1.73 -10.00
C ILE A 130 -3.59 -1.72 -10.28
N GLN A 131 -4.02 -1.60 -11.54
CA GLN A 131 -5.43 -1.64 -11.91
C GLN A 131 -6.11 -2.96 -11.52
N ASP A 132 -5.47 -4.09 -11.81
CA ASP A 132 -5.95 -5.42 -11.46
C ASP A 132 -6.07 -5.57 -9.94
N THR A 133 -5.03 -5.15 -9.22
CA THR A 133 -4.98 -5.25 -7.76
C THR A 133 -6.02 -4.34 -7.12
N ALA A 134 -6.18 -3.12 -7.62
CA ALA A 134 -7.20 -2.16 -7.17
C ALA A 134 -8.62 -2.70 -7.40
N SER A 135 -8.85 -3.34 -8.55
CA SER A 135 -10.13 -3.98 -8.88
C SER A 135 -10.44 -5.14 -7.95
N LEU A 136 -9.44 -5.97 -7.63
CA LEU A 136 -9.56 -7.06 -6.65
C LEU A 136 -9.89 -6.53 -5.24
N ILE A 137 -9.20 -5.49 -4.78
CA ILE A 137 -9.45 -4.88 -3.47
C ILE A 137 -10.87 -4.32 -3.41
N LYS A 138 -11.27 -3.58 -4.46
CA LYS A 138 -12.60 -2.96 -4.57
C LYS A 138 -13.73 -3.99 -4.63
N SER A 139 -13.55 -5.10 -5.36
CA SER A 139 -14.57 -6.15 -5.46
C SER A 139 -14.82 -6.88 -4.14
N ASN A 140 -13.85 -6.86 -3.22
CA ASN A 140 -13.99 -7.36 -1.86
C ASN A 140 -14.43 -6.28 -0.84
N GLY A 141 -14.85 -5.10 -1.32
CA GLY A 141 -15.37 -4.02 -0.46
C GLY A 141 -14.32 -3.34 0.41
N ALA A 142 -13.03 -3.49 0.08
CA ALA A 142 -11.93 -2.85 0.80
C ALA A 142 -11.44 -1.59 0.08
N GLN A 143 -10.78 -0.72 0.84
CA GLN A 143 -10.04 0.43 0.33
C GLN A 143 -8.61 0.01 -0.05
N GLY A 144 -8.06 0.55 -1.14
CA GLY A 144 -6.67 0.32 -1.53
C GLY A 144 -5.84 1.60 -1.48
N PHE A 145 -4.64 1.51 -0.91
CA PHE A 145 -3.60 2.53 -1.00
C PHE A 145 -2.36 1.94 -1.65
N PHE A 146 -1.98 2.49 -2.78
CA PHE A 146 -0.78 2.11 -3.52
C PHE A 146 0.28 3.17 -3.24
N ILE A 147 1.45 2.79 -2.72
CA ILE A 147 2.50 3.74 -2.39
C ILE A 147 3.59 3.67 -3.45
N GLY A 148 3.96 4.81 -4.03
CA GLY A 148 5.07 4.94 -4.97
C GLY A 148 6.09 5.96 -4.46
N LYS A 149 7.37 5.58 -4.47
CA LYS A 149 8.48 6.50 -4.24
C LYS A 149 8.76 7.26 -5.55
N ILE A 150 8.75 8.59 -5.51
CA ILE A 150 8.91 9.44 -6.70
C ILE A 150 10.25 9.20 -7.40
N GLU A 151 11.27 8.79 -6.65
CA GLU A 151 12.61 8.50 -7.16
C GLU A 151 12.67 7.17 -7.93
N SER A 152 11.67 6.30 -7.76
CA SER A 152 11.66 4.93 -8.29
C SER A 152 10.70 4.74 -9.47
N LEU A 153 9.84 5.72 -9.74
CA LEU A 153 8.87 5.71 -10.84
C LEU A 153 9.16 6.86 -11.79
N ASP A 154 9.14 6.59 -13.10
CA ASP A 154 9.20 7.68 -14.07
C ASP A 154 7.85 8.39 -14.18
N LYS A 155 7.89 9.61 -14.72
CA LYS A 155 6.73 10.49 -14.82
C LYS A 155 5.59 9.87 -15.64
N GLN A 156 5.90 9.08 -16.66
CA GLN A 156 4.89 8.44 -17.48
C GLN A 156 4.15 7.39 -16.66
N THR A 157 4.88 6.51 -15.96
CA THR A 157 4.26 5.53 -15.05
C THR A 157 3.42 6.20 -13.96
N ILE A 158 3.89 7.30 -13.37
CA ILE A 158 3.12 8.05 -12.35
C ILE A 158 1.82 8.59 -12.95
N ASN A 159 1.86 9.18 -14.15
CA ASN A 159 0.66 9.66 -14.84
C ASN A 159 -0.33 8.53 -15.13
N ASP A 160 0.16 7.41 -15.67
CA ASP A 160 -0.68 6.28 -16.05
C ASP A 160 -1.38 5.68 -14.83
N ILE A 161 -0.66 5.50 -13.72
CA ILE A 161 -1.26 5.04 -12.45
C ILE A 161 -2.28 6.07 -11.93
N SER A 162 -1.93 7.35 -11.98
CA SER A 162 -2.79 8.44 -11.49
C SER A 162 -4.14 8.50 -12.20
N MET A 163 -4.19 8.15 -13.49
CA MET A 163 -5.43 8.10 -14.27
C MET A 163 -6.34 6.92 -13.91
N LEU A 164 -5.78 5.87 -13.29
CA LEU A 164 -6.51 4.64 -12.94
C LEU A 164 -7.14 4.71 -11.55
N MET A 165 -6.66 5.61 -10.69
CA MET A 165 -7.04 5.69 -9.29
C MET A 165 -8.11 6.74 -9.04
N ASP A 166 -8.96 6.50 -8.04
CA ASP A 166 -9.99 7.47 -7.65
C ASP A 166 -9.38 8.75 -7.06
N ARG A 167 -8.20 8.63 -6.43
CA ARG A 167 -7.46 9.76 -5.85
C ARG A 167 -5.95 9.61 -5.99
N VAL A 168 -5.29 10.74 -6.15
CA VAL A 168 -3.82 10.84 -6.07
C VAL A 168 -3.47 11.73 -4.87
N LEU A 169 -2.63 11.20 -3.99
CA LEU A 169 -2.14 11.83 -2.78
C LEU A 169 -0.64 12.00 -2.93
N GLY A 170 -0.08 13.15 -2.59
CA GLY A 170 1.38 13.28 -2.66
C GLY A 170 1.87 14.70 -2.75
N ASP A 171 3.17 14.81 -2.98
CA ASP A 171 3.82 16.10 -3.20
C ASP A 171 3.33 16.72 -4.52
N GLU A 172 2.98 18.01 -4.51
CA GLU A 172 2.31 18.72 -5.61
C GLU A 172 3.20 18.89 -6.89
N LYS A 173 4.41 18.33 -6.89
CA LYS A 173 5.36 18.41 -8.00
C LYS A 173 5.99 17.04 -8.24
N TRP A 174 5.46 16.33 -9.25
CA TRP A 174 6.02 15.12 -9.81
C TRP A 174 6.06 15.20 -11.35
#